data_AF-A0A0X1SVS7-F1
#
_entry.id   AF-A0A0X1SVS7-F1
#
_cell.length_a   1.000
_cell.length_b   1.000
_cell.length_c   1.000
_cell.angle_alpha   90.00
_cell.angle_beta   90.00
_cell.angle_gamma   90.00
#
_symmetry.space_group_name_H-M   'P 1'
#
loop_
_entity.id
_entity.type
_entity.pdbx_description
1 polymer ?
#
loop_
_entity_poly.entity_id
_entity_poly.type
_entity_poly.pdbx_seq_one_letter_code
_entity_poly.pdbx_strand_id
1 'polypeptide(L)'
;MQVDSELNIAHEWMSVTQALRRRLWNLHTDKRGAQDDPEEAFRAWQEIIDENKKRQADKKHGVPDAPLVEFHYGEKTLKNLD
;
A
#
# COMPACT_ATOMS: atom_id res chain seq x y z
N MET A 1 -32.64 3.50 1.97
CA MET A 1 -31.29 3.01 1.68
C MET A 1 -30.74 2.45 2.98
N GLN A 2 -30.45 1.15 3.03
CA GLN A 2 -29.79 0.51 4.19
C GLN A 2 -28.29 0.55 3.92
N VAL A 3 -27.51 1.02 4.89
CA VAL A 3 -26.05 1.07 4.82
C VAL A 3 -25.52 0.28 6.02
N ASP A 4 -24.39 -0.39 5.86
CA ASP A 4 -23.78 -1.17 6.93
C ASP A 4 -23.29 -0.25 8.06
N SER A 5 -23.45 -0.72 9.30
CA SER A 5 -22.95 -0.02 10.48
C SER A 5 -21.47 -0.37 10.71
N GLU A 6 -20.61 0.63 10.67
CA GLU A 6 -19.18 0.49 10.93
C GLU A 6 -18.81 0.99 12.33
N LEU A 7 -17.80 0.38 12.96
CA LEU A 7 -17.21 0.83 14.22
C LEU A 7 -15.70 1.01 14.06
N ASN A 8 -15.18 2.18 14.43
CA ASN A 8 -13.76 2.51 14.34
C ASN A 8 -13.19 2.89 15.71
N ILE A 9 -11.91 2.61 15.94
CA ILE A 9 -11.16 3.01 17.15
C ILE A 9 -9.95 3.83 16.72
N ALA A 10 -9.79 5.02 17.31
CA ALA A 10 -8.59 5.83 17.18
C ALA A 10 -7.66 5.58 18.38
N HIS A 11 -6.38 5.35 18.13
CA HIS A 11 -5.37 5.10 19.15
C HIS A 11 -4.11 5.92 18.87
N GLU A 12 -3.73 6.82 19.78
CA GLU A 12 -2.70 7.84 19.56
C GLU A 12 -1.32 7.51 20.14
N TRP A 13 -1.18 6.37 20.80
CA TRP A 13 0.07 6.03 21.48
C TRP A 13 1.19 5.68 20.48
N MET A 14 2.13 6.61 20.28
CA MET A 14 3.18 6.51 19.26
C MET A 14 3.97 5.20 19.31
N SER A 15 4.40 4.73 20.48
CA SER A 15 5.21 3.51 20.55
C SER A 15 4.45 2.26 20.07
N VAL A 16 3.13 2.24 20.23
CA VAL A 16 2.26 1.16 19.73
C VAL A 16 2.03 1.32 18.22
N THR A 17 1.64 2.52 17.78
CA THR A 17 1.32 2.77 16.37
C THR A 17 2.55 2.68 15.46
N GLN A 18 3.71 3.15 15.92
CA GLN A 18 4.98 3.05 15.18
C GLN A 18 5.45 1.60 15.05
N ALA A 19 5.38 0.81 16.13
CA ALA A 19 5.75 -0.60 16.09
C ALA A 19 4.83 -1.39 15.13
N LEU A 20 3.53 -1.13 15.18
CA LEU A 20 2.55 -1.71 14.26
C LEU A 20 2.85 -1.32 12.80
N ARG A 21 3.08 -0.03 12.53
CA ARG A 21 3.44 0.50 11.21
C ARG A 21 4.67 -0.21 10.64
N ARG A 22 5.77 -0.27 11.40
CA ARG A 22 7.02 -0.95 10.98
C ARG A 22 6.78 -2.43 10.69
N ARG A 23 6.01 -3.13 11.54
CA ARG A 23 5.70 -4.56 11.35
C ARG A 23 4.89 -4.81 10.07
N LEU A 24 3.87 -3.99 9.82
CA LEU A 24 3.05 -4.11 8.62
C LEU A 24 3.87 -3.83 7.36
N TRP A 25 4.66 -2.76 7.34
CA TRP A 25 5.52 -2.49 6.20
C TRP A 25 6.53 -3.61 5.97
N ASN A 26 7.22 -4.10 7.01
CA ASN A 26 8.16 -5.21 6.87
C ASN A 26 7.55 -6.45 6.18
N LEU A 27 6.28 -6.74 6.44
CA LEU A 27 5.56 -7.85 5.80
C LEU A 27 5.23 -7.57 4.33
N HIS A 28 4.85 -6.34 3.99
CA HIS A 28 4.35 -5.99 2.66
C HIS A 28 5.43 -5.53 1.68
N THR A 29 6.62 -5.18 2.18
CA THR A 29 7.71 -4.63 1.36
C THR A 29 8.99 -5.45 1.44
N ASP A 30 8.91 -6.67 1.96
CA ASP A 30 10.08 -7.53 2.20
C ASP A 30 11.18 -6.76 2.95
N LYS A 31 10.78 -6.13 4.08
CA LYS A 31 11.64 -5.34 4.97
C LYS A 31 12.22 -4.04 4.39
N ARG A 32 11.90 -3.67 3.15
CA ARG A 32 12.38 -2.42 2.53
C ARG A 32 11.44 -1.25 2.84
N GLY A 33 11.96 -0.09 3.22
CA GLY A 33 11.12 1.08 3.51
C GLY A 33 10.19 0.94 4.73
N ALA A 34 10.48 0.02 5.64
CA ALA A 34 9.73 -0.10 6.91
C ALA A 34 10.22 0.88 8.00
N GLN A 35 11.38 1.53 7.78
CA GLN A 35 11.99 2.49 8.69
C GLN A 35 11.19 3.83 8.76
N ASP A 36 11.68 4.85 9.47
CA ASP A 36 10.90 6.06 9.81
C ASP A 36 11.22 7.32 8.97
N ASP A 37 12.26 7.29 8.16
CA ASP A 37 12.58 8.27 7.13
C ASP A 37 11.58 8.16 5.95
N PRO A 38 10.71 9.14 5.75
CA PRO A 38 9.71 9.04 4.70
C PRO A 38 10.33 8.98 3.30
N GLU A 39 11.40 9.72 3.03
CA GLU A 39 11.98 9.81 1.69
C GLU A 39 12.55 8.46 1.25
N GLU A 40 13.33 7.81 2.11
CA GLU A 40 13.85 6.47 1.83
C GLU A 40 12.73 5.43 1.69
N ALA A 41 11.70 5.53 2.55
CA ALA A 41 10.56 4.63 2.50
C ALA A 41 9.79 4.75 1.17
N PHE A 42 9.48 5.97 0.74
CA PHE A 42 8.76 6.22 -0.52
C PHE A 42 9.55 5.74 -1.73
N ARG A 43 10.87 5.95 -1.76
CA ARG A 43 11.72 5.43 -2.84
C ARG A 43 11.66 3.89 -2.91
N ALA A 44 11.81 3.21 -1.78
CA ALA A 44 11.73 1.75 -1.72
C ALA A 44 10.34 1.22 -2.15
N TRP A 45 9.27 1.89 -1.73
CA TRP A 45 7.90 1.52 -2.12
C TRP A 45 7.67 1.67 -3.62
N GLN A 46 8.17 2.75 -4.22
CA GLN A 46 8.08 2.99 -5.66
C GLN A 46 8.81 1.91 -6.46
N GLU A 47 10.03 1.55 -6.04
CA GLU A 47 10.81 0.48 -6.69
C GLU A 47 10.07 -0.86 -6.67
N ILE A 48 9.47 -1.23 -5.53
CA ILE A 48 8.68 -2.46 -5.40
C ILE A 48 7.47 -2.43 -6.34
N ILE A 49 6.75 -1.31 -6.37
CA ILE A 49 5.57 -1.14 -7.22
C ILE A 49 5.94 -1.29 -8.69
N ASP A 50 7.01 -0.64 -9.13
CA ASP A 50 7.45 -0.66 -10.52
C ASP A 50 7.93 -2.05 -10.94
N GLU A 51 8.65 -2.74 -10.06
CA GLU A 51 9.08 -4.12 -10.30
C GLU A 51 7.89 -5.08 -10.35
N ASN A 52 6.93 -4.93 -9.43
CA ASN A 52 5.71 -5.72 -9.44
C ASN A 52 4.88 -5.52 -10.72
N LYS A 53 4.78 -4.29 -11.23
CA LYS A 53 4.13 -4.00 -12.51
C LYS A 53 4.83 -4.72 -13.67
N LYS A 54 6.17 -4.66 -13.72
CA LYS A 54 6.96 -5.36 -14.76
C LYS A 54 6.75 -6.87 -14.69
N ARG A 55 6.82 -7.46 -13.49
CA ARG A 55 6.62 -8.90 -13.31
C ARG A 55 5.20 -9.33 -13.61
N GLN A 56 4.19 -8.51 -13.27
CA GLN A 56 2.79 -8.78 -13.60
C GLN A 56 2.51 -8.79 -15.12
N ALA A 57 3.36 -8.15 -15.94
CA ALA A 57 3.29 -8.22 -17.40
C ALA A 57 3.69 -9.62 -17.92
N ASP A 58 4.59 -10.33 -17.21
CA ASP A 58 4.88 -11.73 -17.47
C ASP A 58 3.81 -12.63 -16.82
N LYS A 59 2.77 -12.96 -17.59
CA LYS A 59 1.67 -13.81 -17.14
C LYS A 59 2.04 -15.27 -16.89
N LYS A 60 3.25 -15.71 -17.28
CA LYS A 60 3.66 -17.12 -17.23
C LYS A 60 4.59 -17.42 -16.06
N HIS A 61 5.49 -16.48 -15.73
CA HIS A 61 6.51 -16.67 -14.70
C HIS A 61 6.63 -15.50 -13.72
N GLY A 62 5.83 -14.44 -13.87
CA GLY A 62 5.86 -13.27 -13.01
C GLY A 62 5.48 -13.57 -11.57
N VAL A 63 6.46 -13.58 -10.67
CA VAL A 63 6.25 -13.63 -9.21
C VAL A 63 6.50 -12.25 -8.63
N PRO A 64 5.56 -11.65 -7.88
CA PRO A 64 5.76 -10.34 -7.26
C PRO A 64 7.03 -10.30 -6.40
N ASP A 65 7.71 -9.17 -6.47
CA ASP A 65 8.89 -8.84 -5.67
C ASP A 65 8.57 -8.67 -4.18
N ALA A 66 7.42 -8.09 -3.88
CA ALA A 66 6.82 -8.07 -2.54
C ALA A 66 5.29 -7.89 -2.66
N PRO A 67 4.50 -8.04 -1.58
CA PRO A 67 3.04 -7.89 -1.65
C PRO A 67 2.52 -6.49 -2.04
N LEU A 68 3.32 -5.42 -1.89
CA LEU A 68 2.88 -4.05 -2.17
C LEU A 68 2.57 -3.80 -3.65
N VAL A 69 1.39 -3.28 -3.97
CA VAL A 69 0.99 -2.90 -5.34
C VAL A 69 0.45 -1.47 -5.36
N GLU A 70 0.47 -0.85 -6.54
CA GLU A 70 -0.16 0.47 -6.75
C GLU A 70 -1.67 0.39 -6.53
N PHE A 71 -2.24 1.46 -5.99
CA PHE A 71 -3.68 1.63 -5.94
C PHE A 71 -4.26 1.69 -7.36
N HIS A 72 -5.16 0.75 -7.68
CA HIS A 72 -5.83 0.74 -8.97
C HIS A 72 -6.85 1.90 -9.05
N TYR A 73 -6.47 2.97 -9.75
CA TYR A 73 -7.39 4.04 -10.10
C TYR A 73 -8.18 3.65 -11.35
N GLY A 74 -9.31 2.98 -11.14
CA GLY A 74 -10.32 2.81 -12.18
C GLY A 74 -11.09 4.11 -12.31
N GLU A 75 -10.78 4.93 -13.33
CA GLU A 75 -11.39 6.24 -13.55
C GLU A 75 -12.93 6.17 -13.38
N LYS A 76 -13.45 6.85 -12.36
CA LYS A 76 -14.82 7.39 -12.45
C LYS A 76 -14.65 8.80 -12.95
N THR A 77 -14.82 9.00 -14.25
CA THR A 77 -15.05 10.33 -14.80
C THR A 77 -16.35 10.84 -14.17
N LEU A 78 -16.24 11.60 -13.07
CA LEU A 78 -17.35 12.35 -12.50
C LEU A 78 -17.65 13.48 -13.49
N LYS A 79 -18.46 13.18 -14.50
CA LYS A 79 -19.03 14.20 -15.37
C LYS A 79 -20.22 14.81 -14.64
N ASN A 80 -20.16 16.12 -14.42
CA ASN A 80 -21.34 16.88 -14.05
C ASN A 80 -22.30 16.77 -15.24
N LEU A 81 -23.47 16.17 -15.03
CA LEU A 81 -24.51 16.01 -16.05
C LEU A 81 -25.57 17.13 -15.97
N ASP A 82 -25.33 18.12 -15.10
CA ASP A 82 -26.14 19.32 -14.92
C ASP A 82 -25.58 20.50 -15.73
#